data_AF-A0A645FU90-F1
#
_entry.id   AF-A0A645FU90-F1
#
_cell.length_a   1.000
_cell.length_b   1.000
_cell.length_c   1.000
_cell.angle_alpha   90.00
_cell.angle_beta   90.00
_cell.angle_gamma   90.00
#
_symmetry.space_group_name_H-M   'P 1'
#
loop_
_entity.id
_entity.type
_entity.pdbx_description
1 polymer ?
#
loop_
_entity_poly.entity_id
_entity_poly.type
_entity_poly.pdbx_seq_one_letter_code
_entity_poly.pdbx_strand_id
1 'polypeptide(L)'
;MRDRFGYVQQLDFYSDEDLSEIVERTAEVFNVKIETKAALEIGKRSRGTPRIANRLLRRVRDYAQVKSDGLISQKEVDDALKMLGVDGMGLSDADRRYLDVVKNQYKGGPVGVENIAASLSEDVGTITEVYEPFLMKKGLIKRTPKGRILV
;
A
#
# COMPACT_ATOMS: atom_id res chain seq x y z
N MET A 1 -19.82 -26.06 0.15
CA MET A 1 -18.80 -26.06 -0.93
C MET A 1 -17.34 -25.98 -0.43
N ARG A 2 -17.08 -25.73 0.87
CA ARG A 2 -15.72 -25.71 1.44
C ARG A 2 -15.16 -27.08 1.87
N ASP A 3 -16.02 -28.09 2.08
CA ASP A 3 -15.61 -29.44 2.53
C ASP A 3 -14.86 -30.30 1.50
N ARG A 4 -14.69 -29.84 0.26
CA ARG A 4 -13.96 -30.59 -0.78
C ARG A 4 -12.46 -30.26 -0.85
N PHE A 5 -11.99 -29.29 -0.07
CA PHE A 5 -10.59 -28.91 -0.06
C PHE A 5 -9.89 -29.55 1.15
N GLY A 6 -9.08 -30.58 0.90
CA GLY A 6 -8.32 -31.29 1.94
C GLY A 6 -7.17 -30.46 2.56
N TYR A 7 -6.88 -29.29 2.01
CA TYR A 7 -5.87 -28.37 2.52
C TYR A 7 -6.28 -26.93 2.23
N VAL A 8 -6.42 -26.12 3.27
CA VAL A 8 -6.76 -24.70 3.17
C VAL A 8 -5.67 -23.92 3.88
N GLN A 9 -4.88 -23.16 3.13
CA GLN A 9 -3.92 -22.21 3.68
C GLN A 9 -4.42 -20.79 3.46
N GLN A 10 -4.27 -19.98 4.50
CA GLN A 10 -4.48 -18.55 4.44
C GLN A 10 -3.11 -17.88 4.40
N LEU A 11 -2.88 -17.05 3.39
CA LEU A 11 -1.68 -16.26 3.27
C LEU A 11 -1.87 -14.95 4.02
N ASP A 12 -0.96 -14.67 4.93
CA ASP A 12 -0.86 -13.38 5.61
C ASP A 12 0.02 -12.41 4.82
N PHE A 13 -0.05 -11.14 5.21
CA PHE A 13 0.82 -10.11 4.70
C PHE A 13 2.27 -10.37 5.10
N TYR A 14 3.19 -10.06 4.18
CA TYR A 14 4.62 -10.12 4.42
C TYR A 14 5.07 -9.03 5.40
N SER A 15 6.20 -9.29 6.08
CA SER A 15 6.91 -8.26 6.85
C SER A 15 7.60 -7.25 5.93
N ASP A 16 8.04 -6.12 6.48
CA ASP A 16 8.75 -5.10 5.71
C ASP A 16 10.12 -5.63 5.26
N GLU A 17 10.73 -6.49 6.07
CA GLU A 17 12.00 -7.18 5.83
C GLU A 17 11.87 -8.20 4.69
N ASP A 18 10.87 -9.08 4.73
CA ASP A 18 10.63 -10.06 3.66
C ASP A 18 10.38 -9.36 2.32
N LEU A 19 9.67 -8.22 2.36
CA LEU A 19 9.44 -7.41 1.16
C LEU A 19 10.71 -6.74 0.66
N SER A 20 11.60 -6.32 1.55
CA SER A 20 12.91 -5.80 1.17
C SER A 20 13.71 -6.84 0.40
N GLU A 21 13.76 -8.08 0.90
CA GLU A 21 14.45 -9.19 0.21
C GLU A 21 13.84 -9.48 -1.17
N ILE A 22 12.51 -9.46 -1.27
CA ILE A 22 11.81 -9.61 -2.55
C ILE A 22 12.19 -8.48 -3.52
N VAL A 23 12.29 -7.25 -3.03
CA VAL A 23 12.66 -6.07 -3.83
C VAL A 23 14.11 -6.18 -4.32
N GLU A 24 15.04 -6.54 -3.45
CA GLU A 24 16.46 -6.74 -3.81
C GLU A 24 16.60 -7.81 -4.89
N ARG A 25 16.00 -8.99 -4.67
CA ARG A 25 15.99 -10.07 -5.66
C ARG A 25 15.37 -9.63 -6.98
N THR A 26 14.29 -8.85 -6.94
CA THR A 26 13.64 -8.36 -8.16
C THR A 26 14.49 -7.31 -8.88
N ALA A 27 15.26 -6.50 -8.15
CA ALA A 27 16.20 -5.54 -8.72
C ALA A 27 17.34 -6.24 -9.46
N GLU A 28 17.86 -7.35 -8.94
CA GLU A 28 18.83 -8.20 -9.62
C GLU A 28 18.28 -8.72 -10.96
N VAL A 29 17.04 -9.24 -10.96
CA VAL A 29 16.36 -9.71 -12.19
C VAL A 29 16.24 -8.59 -13.24
N PHE A 30 16.06 -7.34 -12.81
CA PHE A 30 16.00 -6.18 -13.69
C PHE A 30 17.36 -5.56 -14.01
N ASN A 31 18.47 -6.11 -13.52
CA ASN A 31 19.83 -5.57 -13.63
C ASN A 31 19.94 -4.12 -13.15
N VAL A 32 19.33 -3.81 -12.00
CA VAL A 32 19.35 -2.48 -11.39
C VAL A 32 20.10 -2.53 -10.06
N LYS A 33 20.97 -1.55 -9.81
CA LYS A 33 21.63 -1.41 -8.53
C LYS A 33 20.69 -0.70 -7.55
N ILE A 34 20.46 -1.30 -6.40
CA ILE A 34 19.65 -0.73 -5.32
C ILE A 34 20.41 -0.86 -3.99
N GLU A 35 20.31 0.17 -3.15
CA GLU A 35 20.82 0.10 -1.78
C GLU A 35 19.85 -0.66 -0.88
N THR A 36 20.35 -1.44 0.08
CA THR A 36 19.51 -2.17 1.04
C THR A 36 18.53 -1.27 1.80
N LYS A 37 18.95 -0.05 2.17
CA LYS A 37 18.05 0.93 2.79
C LYS A 37 16.92 1.38 1.86
N ALA A 38 17.21 1.50 0.56
CA ALA A 38 16.24 1.89 -0.45
C ALA A 38 15.22 0.75 -0.68
N ALA A 39 15.69 -0.50 -0.73
CA ALA A 39 14.82 -1.67 -0.83
C ALA A 39 13.87 -1.78 0.38
N LEU A 40 14.38 -1.53 1.59
CA LEU A 40 13.58 -1.52 2.81
C LEU A 40 12.51 -0.42 2.78
N GLU A 41 12.83 0.78 2.30
CA GLU A 41 11.83 1.86 2.15
C GLU A 41 10.72 1.52 1.15
N ILE A 42 11.06 0.82 0.05
CA ILE A 42 10.04 0.27 -0.85
C ILE A 42 9.20 -0.77 -0.10
N GLY A 43 9.82 -1.69 0.64
CA GLY A 43 9.14 -2.72 1.44
C GLY A 43 8.10 -2.15 2.39
N LYS A 44 8.49 -1.18 3.23
CA LYS A 44 7.61 -0.48 4.18
C LYS A 44 6.37 0.15 3.53
N ARG A 45 6.51 0.63 2.29
CA ARG A 45 5.44 1.31 1.53
C ARG A 45 4.64 0.37 0.63
N SER A 46 4.92 -0.93 0.68
CA SER A 46 4.32 -1.96 -0.20
C SER A 46 3.14 -2.71 0.40
N ARG A 47 2.63 -2.23 1.55
CA ARG A 47 1.39 -2.71 2.17
C ARG A 47 1.39 -4.19 2.53
N GLY A 48 2.55 -4.78 2.83
CA GLY A 48 2.63 -6.21 3.11
C GLY A 48 2.45 -7.10 1.88
N THR A 49 2.49 -6.55 0.65
CA THR A 49 2.17 -7.29 -0.57
C THR A 49 3.31 -7.26 -1.60
N PRO A 50 3.86 -8.43 -2.00
CA PRO A 50 4.95 -8.52 -2.98
C PRO A 50 4.60 -7.88 -4.34
N ARG A 51 3.34 -8.00 -4.76
CA ARG A 51 2.85 -7.40 -6.00
C ARG A 51 2.98 -5.88 -6.02
N ILE A 52 2.71 -5.21 -4.89
CA ILE A 52 2.86 -3.76 -4.79
C ILE A 52 4.35 -3.41 -4.73
N ALA A 53 5.16 -4.16 -3.99
CA ALA A 53 6.62 -3.96 -3.93
C ALA A 53 7.27 -3.97 -5.32
N ASN A 54 6.97 -5.00 -6.12
CA ASN A 54 7.50 -5.10 -7.48
C ASN A 54 6.91 -4.05 -8.43
N ARG A 55 5.71 -3.52 -8.14
CA ARG A 55 5.16 -2.39 -8.90
C ARG A 55 5.89 -1.10 -8.56
N LEU A 56 6.15 -0.83 -7.28
CA LEU A 56 6.85 0.36 -6.82
C LEU A 56 8.30 0.35 -7.32
N LEU A 57 9.02 -0.77 -7.19
CA LEU A 57 10.39 -0.91 -7.70
C LEU A 57 10.49 -0.54 -9.19
N ARG A 58 9.58 -1.05 -10.02
CA ARG A 58 9.57 -0.70 -11.46
C ARG A 58 9.42 0.80 -11.69
N ARG A 59 8.53 1.47 -10.94
CA ARG A 59 8.35 2.92 -11.06
C ARG A 59 9.54 3.71 -10.56
N VAL A 60 10.12 3.31 -9.43
CA VAL A 60 11.33 3.94 -8.88
C VAL A 60 12.50 3.77 -9.84
N ARG A 61 12.66 2.59 -10.45
CA ARG A 61 13.67 2.36 -11.48
C ARG A 61 13.47 3.29 -12.67
N ASP A 62 12.25 3.38 -13.20
CA ASP A 62 11.97 4.24 -14.35
C ASP A 62 12.29 5.72 -14.04
N TYR A 63 12.05 6.16 -12.78
CA TYR A 63 12.47 7.47 -12.29
C TYR A 63 14.00 7.62 -12.23
N ALA A 64 14.68 6.67 -11.57
CA ALA A 64 16.13 6.69 -11.37
C ALA A 64 16.91 6.61 -12.69
N GLN A 65 16.39 5.90 -13.71
CA GLN A 65 17.02 5.84 -15.04
C GLN A 65 17.00 7.18 -15.79
N VAL A 66 16.03 8.05 -15.49
CA VAL A 66 15.89 9.36 -16.14
C VAL A 66 16.59 10.46 -15.34
N LYS A 67 16.66 10.32 -14.01
CA LYS A 67 17.10 11.37 -13.09
C LYS A 67 18.45 11.11 -12.41
N SER A 68 18.98 9.90 -12.48
CA SER A 68 20.18 9.45 -11.77
C SER A 68 21.03 8.50 -12.62
N ASP A 69 22.21 8.12 -12.13
CA ASP A 69 23.15 7.21 -12.79
C ASP A 69 22.76 5.72 -12.63
N GLY A 70 21.46 5.43 -12.51
CA GLY A 70 20.92 4.07 -12.40
C GLY A 70 21.10 3.38 -11.04
N LEU A 71 21.63 4.07 -10.03
CA LEU A 71 21.64 3.61 -8.63
C LEU A 71 20.39 4.08 -7.90
N ILE A 72 19.58 3.15 -7.40
CA ILE A 72 18.42 3.43 -6.56
C ILE A 72 18.88 3.60 -5.11
N SER A 73 19.04 4.85 -4.68
CA SER A 73 19.28 5.22 -3.28
C SER A 73 17.98 5.51 -2.55
N GLN A 74 18.05 5.68 -1.22
CA GLN A 74 16.89 6.07 -0.40
C GLN A 74 16.24 7.37 -0.91
N LYS A 75 17.05 8.34 -1.34
CA LYS A 75 16.56 9.62 -1.87
C LYS A 75 15.76 9.43 -3.16
N GLU A 76 16.25 8.60 -4.08
CA GLU A 76 15.56 8.31 -5.34
C GLU A 76 14.20 7.63 -5.08
N VAL A 77 14.15 6.72 -4.11
CA VAL A 77 12.88 6.10 -3.67
C VAL A 77 11.93 7.17 -3.14
N ASP A 78 12.39 8.06 -2.26
CA ASP A 78 11.55 9.09 -1.66
C ASP A 78 10.98 10.05 -2.69
N ASP A 79 11.83 10.56 -3.58
CA ASP A 79 11.42 11.50 -4.63
C ASP A 79 10.44 10.82 -5.61
N ALA A 80 10.74 9.59 -6.05
CA ALA A 80 9.88 8.84 -6.95
C ALA A 80 8.52 8.49 -6.32
N LEU A 81 8.51 8.00 -5.08
CA LEU A 81 7.27 7.62 -4.40
C LEU A 81 6.40 8.83 -4.07
N LYS A 82 7.01 9.96 -3.70
CA LYS A 82 6.31 11.24 -3.52
C LYS A 82 5.65 11.70 -4.82
N MET A 83 6.33 11.56 -5.95
CA MET A 83 5.78 11.87 -7.27
C MET A 83 4.60 10.95 -7.64
N LEU A 84 4.61 9.70 -7.18
CA LEU A 84 3.53 8.72 -7.37
C LEU A 84 2.36 8.89 -6.38
N GLY A 85 2.42 9.87 -5.47
CA GLY A 85 1.40 10.08 -4.45
C GLY A 85 1.39 9.00 -3.36
N VAL A 86 2.50 8.30 -3.16
CA VAL A 86 2.68 7.33 -2.06
C VAL A 86 3.42 8.02 -0.92
N ASP A 87 2.80 8.08 0.25
CA ASP A 87 3.41 8.71 1.42
C ASP A 87 4.36 7.77 2.18
N GLY A 88 4.96 8.29 3.27
CA GLY A 88 5.88 7.52 4.11
C GLY A 88 5.25 6.31 4.81
N MET A 89 3.92 6.25 4.92
CA MET A 89 3.19 5.12 5.48
C MET A 89 2.74 4.12 4.41
N GLY A 90 2.99 4.39 3.12
CA GLY A 90 2.55 3.58 1.99
C GLY A 90 1.10 3.87 1.54
N LEU A 91 0.48 4.93 2.06
CA LEU A 91 -0.86 5.37 1.68
C LEU A 91 -0.81 6.05 0.32
N SER A 92 -1.73 5.67 -0.55
CA SER A 92 -1.95 6.35 -1.83
C SER A 92 -2.81 7.60 -1.64
N ASP A 93 -2.95 8.39 -2.70
CA ASP A 93 -3.93 9.48 -2.73
C ASP A 93 -5.36 8.99 -2.41
N ALA A 94 -5.75 7.82 -2.90
CA ALA A 94 -7.08 7.25 -2.64
C ALA A 94 -7.28 6.91 -1.15
N ASP A 95 -6.27 6.32 -0.52
CA ASP A 95 -6.31 6.01 0.92
C ASP A 95 -6.40 7.30 1.76
N ARG A 96 -5.63 8.32 1.39
CA ARG A 96 -5.67 9.62 2.07
C ARG A 96 -7.01 10.31 1.89
N ARG A 97 -7.61 10.26 0.69
CA ARG A 97 -8.98 10.75 0.46
C ARG A 97 -10.01 9.98 1.28
N TYR A 98 -9.89 8.65 1.37
CA TYR A 98 -10.74 7.84 2.22
C TYR A 98 -10.70 8.35 3.67
N LEU A 99 -9.50 8.53 4.22
CA LEU A 99 -9.34 9.02 5.60
C LEU A 99 -9.86 10.44 5.76
N ASP A 100 -9.66 11.28 4.74
CA ASP A 100 -10.15 12.66 4.72
C ASP A 100 -11.68 12.75 4.73
N VAL A 101 -12.37 11.91 3.96
CA VAL A 101 -13.84 11.81 3.98
C VAL A 101 -14.31 11.48 5.40
N VAL A 102 -13.77 10.42 6.01
CA VAL A 102 -14.18 10.00 7.37
C VAL A 102 -13.85 11.08 8.40
N LYS A 103 -12.69 11.72 8.29
CA LYS A 103 -12.22 12.74 9.25
C LYS A 103 -12.97 14.06 9.11
N ASN A 104 -13.03 14.64 7.92
CA ASN A 104 -13.50 16.01 7.71
C ASN A 104 -15.00 16.07 7.48
N GLN A 105 -15.58 15.14 6.70
CA GLN A 105 -17.01 15.17 6.39
C GLN A 105 -17.84 14.59 7.53
N TYR A 106 -17.33 13.55 8.18
CA TYR A 106 -18.06 12.81 9.22
C TYR A 106 -17.44 12.95 10.62
N LYS A 107 -16.47 13.87 10.81
CA LYS A 107 -15.87 14.20 12.11
C LYS A 107 -15.31 12.98 12.87
N GLY A 108 -14.79 11.99 12.14
CA GLY A 108 -14.25 10.75 12.70
C GLY A 108 -15.23 9.56 12.70
N GLY A 109 -16.47 9.74 12.25
CA GLY A 109 -17.46 8.67 12.07
C GLY A 109 -18.49 8.55 13.21
N PRO A 110 -19.35 7.51 13.20
CA PRO A 110 -19.37 6.36 12.30
C PRO A 110 -19.96 6.66 10.91
N VAL A 111 -19.36 6.08 9.86
CA VAL A 111 -19.78 6.25 8.46
C VAL A 111 -20.13 4.92 7.80
N GLY A 112 -21.26 4.86 7.09
CA GLY A 112 -21.61 3.72 6.25
C GLY A 112 -20.67 3.58 5.05
N VAL A 113 -20.37 2.35 4.62
CA VAL A 113 -19.46 2.12 3.49
C VAL A 113 -19.98 2.70 2.19
N GLU A 114 -21.30 2.66 1.99
CA GLU A 114 -21.98 3.22 0.82
C GLU A 114 -21.72 4.72 0.69
N ASN A 115 -21.72 5.45 1.81
CA ASN A 115 -21.45 6.88 1.83
C ASN A 115 -19.98 7.19 1.51
N ILE A 116 -19.05 6.36 2.01
CA ILE A 116 -17.63 6.51 1.70
C ILE A 116 -17.38 6.20 0.21
N ALA A 117 -17.97 5.11 -0.28
CA ALA A 117 -17.92 4.69 -1.68
C ALA A 117 -18.47 5.79 -2.61
N ALA A 118 -19.64 6.35 -2.29
CA ALA A 118 -20.23 7.47 -3.02
C ALA A 118 -19.34 8.72 -3.00
N SER A 119 -18.75 9.06 -1.85
CA SER A 119 -17.86 10.22 -1.72
C SER A 119 -16.56 10.08 -2.53
N LEU A 120 -16.06 8.84 -2.69
CA LEU A 120 -14.86 8.53 -3.45
C LEU A 120 -15.16 8.20 -4.93
N SER A 121 -16.43 8.11 -5.33
CA SER A 121 -16.87 7.61 -6.64
C SER A 121 -16.30 6.23 -6.97
N GLU A 122 -16.28 5.36 -5.97
CA GLU A 122 -15.74 3.99 -6.03
C GLU A 122 -16.82 2.97 -5.67
N ASP A 123 -16.62 1.70 -6.04
CA ASP A 123 -17.51 0.62 -5.63
C ASP A 123 -17.28 0.20 -4.17
N VAL A 124 -18.35 -0.22 -3.49
CA VAL A 124 -18.30 -0.68 -2.09
C VAL A 124 -17.32 -1.85 -1.91
N GLY A 125 -17.28 -2.80 -2.84
CA GLY A 125 -16.32 -3.90 -2.83
C GLY A 125 -14.87 -3.42 -2.93
N THR A 126 -14.61 -2.38 -3.74
CA THR A 126 -13.27 -1.77 -3.81
C THR A 126 -12.88 -1.16 -2.47
N ILE A 127 -13.80 -0.48 -1.78
CA ILE A 127 -13.55 0.05 -0.44
C ILE A 127 -13.20 -1.08 0.55
N THR A 128 -14.02 -2.13 0.62
CA THR A 128 -13.90 -3.17 1.65
C THR A 128 -12.78 -4.18 1.39
N GLU A 129 -12.47 -4.46 0.13
CA GLU A 129 -11.52 -5.49 -0.28
C GLU A 129 -10.14 -4.94 -0.66
N VAL A 130 -10.05 -3.68 -1.10
CA VAL A 130 -8.79 -3.08 -1.56
C VAL A 130 -8.23 -2.06 -0.56
N TYR A 131 -9.03 -1.10 -0.11
CA TYR A 131 -8.54 0.00 0.73
C TYR A 131 -8.55 -0.34 2.24
N GLU A 132 -9.70 -0.79 2.75
CA GLU A 132 -9.88 -1.05 4.19
C GLU A 132 -8.89 -2.06 4.80
N PRO A 133 -8.49 -3.17 4.15
CA PRO A 133 -7.60 -4.15 4.78
C PRO A 133 -6.27 -3.54 5.24
N PHE A 134 -5.67 -2.66 4.42
CA PHE A 134 -4.42 -2.01 4.78
C PHE A 134 -4.61 -0.91 5.83
N LEU A 135 -5.65 -0.09 5.68
CA LEU A 135 -5.96 0.99 6.64
C LEU A 135 -6.27 0.43 8.03
N MET A 136 -7.00 -0.67 8.11
CA MET A 136 -7.30 -1.37 9.35
C MET A 136 -6.04 -2.01 9.95
N LYS A 137 -5.19 -2.65 9.13
CA LYS A 137 -3.91 -3.21 9.61
C LYS A 137 -2.99 -2.13 10.21
N LYS A 138 -2.96 -0.94 9.61
CA LYS A 138 -2.21 0.21 10.14
C LYS A 138 -2.92 0.90 11.33
N GLY A 139 -4.09 0.43 11.73
CA GLY A 139 -4.82 0.95 12.88
C GLY A 139 -5.42 2.34 12.65
N LEU A 140 -5.64 2.75 11.41
CA LEU A 140 -6.18 4.07 11.06
C LEU A 140 -7.71 4.09 11.05
N ILE A 141 -8.33 2.92 10.88
CA ILE A 141 -9.78 2.74 10.77
C ILE A 141 -10.21 1.50 11.55
N LYS A 142 -11.37 1.60 12.19
CA LYS A 142 -12.05 0.48 12.84
C LYS A 142 -13.45 0.28 12.26
N ARG A 143 -13.78 -0.97 11.93
CA ARG A 143 -15.15 -1.39 11.60
C ARG A 143 -15.96 -1.58 12.88
N THR A 144 -17.15 -0.98 12.93
CA THR A 144 -18.13 -1.15 14.01
C THR A 144 -19.50 -1.49 13.42
N PRO A 145 -20.45 -2.02 14.20
CA PRO A 145 -21.82 -2.26 13.72
C PRO A 145 -22.51 -1.00 13.17
N LYS A 146 -22.13 0.19 13.65
CA LYS A 146 -22.68 1.48 13.21
C LYS A 146 -21.99 2.05 11.97
N GLY A 147 -20.85 1.50 11.54
CA GLY A 147 -20.06 2.02 10.44
C GLY A 147 -18.55 2.04 10.73
N ARG A 148 -17.81 2.82 9.94
CA ARG A 148 -16.36 2.99 10.04
C ARG A 148 -16.03 4.21 10.86
N ILE A 149 -15.08 4.07 11.77
CA ILE A 149 -14.63 5.12 12.68
C ILE A 149 -13.12 5.31 12.49
N LEU A 150 -12.67 6.55 12.46
CA LEU A 150 -11.26 6.90 12.50
C LEU A 150 -10.72 6.64 13.91
N VAL A 151 -9.57 5.97 13.99
CA VAL A 151 -8.94 5.63 15.27
C VAL A 151 -7.92 6.69 15.68
#